data_AF-A0A653F4K5-F1
#
_entry.id   AF-A0A653F4K5-F1
#
_cell.length_a   1.000
_cell.length_b   1.000
_cell.length_c   1.000
_cell.angle_alpha   90.00
_cell.angle_beta   90.00
_cell.angle_gamma   90.00
#
_symmetry.space_group_name_H-M   'P 1'
#
loop_
_entity.id
_entity.type
_entity.pdbx_description
1 polymer ?
#
loop_
_entity_poly.entity_id
_entity_poly.type
_entity_poly.pdbx_seq_one_letter_code
_entity_poly.pdbx_strand_id
1 'polypeptide(L)'
;MRDRTGQLVFLDLGPSSRGLSGNIPSVLRDYRGVYCEVAREALSARLDGEREPVPAARVDEHLDECAACRTWFDQAASQARDLRRLVQSRPVIAPLGPLTVKRVPPRRGLRITWQRWALLCVGIAQIALATVQGFGLSVGLTQHHAMSSGNHLLNESTSWSIALGAVMVGAALWPGAAAGLAGVLTVFVGVLTVYVVVDATSGSVTITRMLTHVPVVIGALLAILVWRSSAAPRPAPDGVVAEPDIVLPQNASRGRRRGHLWPTDGSAA
;
A
#
# COMPACT_ATOMS: atom_id res chain seq x y z
N MET A 1 2.52 -48.91 -3.73
CA MET A 1 1.75 -50.17 -3.54
C MET A 1 2.61 -51.10 -2.69
N ARG A 2 2.15 -51.57 -1.52
CA ARG A 2 2.90 -52.42 -0.57
C ARG A 2 2.51 -53.89 -0.75
N ASP A 3 3.45 -54.81 -0.63
CA ASP A 3 3.23 -56.27 -0.58
C ASP A 3 3.17 -56.80 0.88
N ARG A 4 2.56 -57.99 1.04
CA ARG A 4 2.11 -58.71 2.24
C ARG A 4 3.16 -59.09 3.30
N THR A 5 4.40 -58.61 3.21
CA THR A 5 5.42 -58.78 4.26
C THR A 5 6.00 -57.48 4.82
N GLY A 6 5.45 -56.32 4.44
CA GLY A 6 5.69 -55.07 5.19
C GLY A 6 7.07 -54.41 5.01
N GLN A 7 7.86 -54.81 4.01
CA GLN A 7 9.12 -54.14 3.68
C GLN A 7 8.96 -53.19 2.47
N LEU A 8 9.54 -51.99 2.57
CA LEU A 8 9.56 -50.98 1.51
C LEU A 8 10.42 -51.48 0.35
N VAL A 9 9.82 -51.73 -0.82
CA VAL A 9 10.55 -51.99 -2.06
C VAL A 9 11.18 -50.69 -2.53
N PHE A 10 12.50 -50.63 -2.40
CA PHE A 10 13.37 -49.62 -2.97
C PHE A 10 13.44 -49.86 -4.48
N LEU A 11 12.77 -49.03 -5.28
CA LEU A 11 13.00 -48.99 -6.72
C LEU A 11 14.20 -48.09 -6.98
N ASP A 12 15.36 -48.73 -6.93
CA ASP A 12 16.62 -48.26 -7.47
C ASP A 12 16.45 -48.07 -8.99
N LEU A 13 16.40 -46.81 -9.44
CA LEU A 13 16.46 -46.46 -10.85
C LEU A 13 17.69 -45.56 -11.07
N GLY A 14 18.87 -46.15 -10.87
CA GLY A 14 20.11 -45.66 -11.47
C GLY A 14 20.02 -45.73 -13.01
N PRO A 15 20.64 -44.79 -13.74
CA PRO A 15 20.47 -44.67 -15.18
C PRO A 15 21.25 -45.78 -15.89
N SER A 16 20.54 -46.78 -16.41
CA SER A 16 21.09 -47.74 -17.37
C SER A 16 21.19 -47.06 -18.72
N SER A 17 22.40 -46.60 -19.06
CA SER A 17 22.75 -46.02 -20.34
C SER A 17 22.76 -47.09 -21.43
N ARG A 18 21.65 -47.22 -22.16
CA ARG A 18 21.64 -47.81 -23.51
C ARG A 18 20.91 -46.89 -24.47
N GLY A 19 21.61 -46.56 -25.54
CA GLY A 19 21.31 -45.45 -26.43
C GLY A 19 19.93 -45.51 -27.05
N LEU A 20 19.24 -44.36 -26.99
CA LEU A 20 18.15 -43.98 -27.86
C LEU A 20 18.35 -42.52 -28.22
N SER A 21 18.75 -42.29 -29.48
CA SER A 21 18.69 -40.98 -30.13
C SER A 21 17.21 -40.64 -30.31
N GLY A 22 16.67 -39.77 -29.47
CA GLY A 22 15.30 -39.28 -29.53
C GLY A 22 15.25 -37.79 -29.22
N ASN A 23 14.22 -37.11 -29.71
CA ASN A 23 13.91 -35.68 -29.51
C ASN A 23 13.62 -35.32 -28.03
N ILE A 24 14.62 -35.49 -27.17
CA ILE A 24 14.57 -35.27 -25.71
C ILE A 24 14.48 -33.78 -25.26
N PRO A 25 14.72 -32.72 -26.07
CA PRO A 25 14.73 -31.35 -25.53
C PRO A 25 13.37 -30.80 -25.06
N SER A 26 12.26 -31.16 -25.72
CA SER A 26 10.94 -30.55 -25.44
C SER A 26 10.26 -31.17 -24.22
N VAL A 27 10.32 -32.49 -24.09
CA VAL A 27 9.63 -33.24 -23.01
C VAL A 27 10.26 -32.93 -21.64
N LEU A 28 11.59 -32.92 -21.52
CA LEU A 28 12.25 -32.54 -20.27
C LEU A 28 12.03 -31.07 -19.89
N ARG A 29 11.87 -30.18 -20.89
CA ARG A 29 11.58 -28.77 -20.67
C ARG A 29 10.16 -28.57 -20.15
N ASP A 30 9.20 -29.32 -20.67
CA ASP A 30 7.80 -29.29 -20.26
C ASP A 30 7.62 -29.82 -18.82
N TYR A 31 8.23 -30.97 -18.50
CA TYR A 31 8.24 -31.49 -17.12
C TYR A 31 8.87 -30.50 -16.15
N ARG A 32 10.03 -29.91 -16.48
CA ARG A 32 10.68 -28.89 -15.64
C ARG A 32 9.80 -27.64 -15.47
N GLY A 33 9.03 -27.27 -16.50
CA GLY A 33 8.02 -26.20 -16.43
C GLY A 33 6.93 -26.49 -15.40
N VAL A 34 6.33 -27.69 -15.45
CA VAL A 34 5.29 -28.11 -14.49
C VAL A 34 5.83 -28.12 -13.06
N TYR A 35 7.05 -28.62 -12.83
CA TYR A 35 7.67 -28.57 -11.49
C TYR A 35 7.94 -27.14 -11.00
N CYS A 36 8.31 -26.22 -11.90
CA CYS A 36 8.47 -24.81 -11.56
C CYS A 36 7.14 -24.14 -11.18
N GLU A 37 6.05 -24.43 -11.90
CA GLU A 37 4.74 -23.85 -11.57
C GLU A 37 4.24 -24.33 -10.20
N VAL A 38 4.36 -25.63 -9.93
CA VAL A 38 4.01 -26.20 -8.61
C VAL A 38 4.88 -25.62 -7.49
N ALA A 39 6.19 -25.44 -7.74
CA ALA A 39 7.07 -24.79 -6.77
C ALA A 39 6.70 -23.32 -6.53
N ARG A 40 6.34 -22.56 -7.58
CA ARG A 40 5.91 -21.16 -7.47
C ARG A 40 4.59 -21.03 -6.72
N GLU A 41 3.63 -21.92 -6.97
CA GLU A 41 2.36 -21.97 -6.24
C GLU A 41 2.61 -22.21 -4.74
N ALA A 42 3.45 -23.17 -4.38
CA ALA A 42 3.81 -23.43 -2.99
C ALA A 42 4.55 -22.26 -2.33
N LEU A 43 5.46 -21.61 -3.05
CA LEU A 43 6.16 -20.42 -2.56
C LEU A 43 5.24 -19.21 -2.39
N SER A 44 4.22 -19.07 -3.25
CA SER A 44 3.17 -18.05 -3.09
C SER A 44 2.38 -18.31 -1.81
N ALA A 45 1.90 -19.54 -1.60
CA ALA A 45 1.19 -19.92 -0.37
C ALA A 45 2.04 -19.63 0.88
N ARG A 46 3.35 -19.91 0.83
CA ARG A 46 4.31 -19.59 1.90
C ARG A 46 4.40 -18.09 2.19
N LEU A 47 4.38 -17.22 1.17
CA LEU A 47 4.42 -15.76 1.36
C LEU A 47 3.17 -15.20 2.05
N ASP A 48 2.03 -15.82 1.77
CA ASP A 48 0.71 -15.48 2.30
C ASP A 48 0.42 -16.13 3.68
N GLY A 49 1.27 -17.07 4.10
CA GLY A 49 1.11 -17.82 5.34
C GLY A 49 0.05 -18.93 5.25
N GLU A 50 -0.31 -19.32 4.03
CA GLU A 50 -1.22 -20.42 3.74
C GLU A 50 -0.48 -21.77 3.73
N ARG A 51 -1.25 -22.87 3.70
CA ARG A 51 -0.69 -24.22 3.67
C ARG A 51 -0.14 -24.53 2.28
N GLU A 52 1.13 -24.91 2.21
CA GLU A 52 1.75 -25.32 0.95
C GLU A 52 1.10 -26.60 0.38
N PRO A 53 0.86 -26.67 -0.95
CA PRO A 53 0.28 -27.83 -1.62
C PRO A 53 1.25 -29.04 -1.67
N VAL A 54 2.54 -28.78 -1.50
CA VAL A 54 3.62 -29.78 -1.50
C VAL A 54 4.48 -29.59 -0.24
N PRO A 55 5.15 -30.62 0.29
CA PRO A 55 6.01 -30.45 1.46
C PRO A 55 7.13 -29.44 1.21
N ALA A 56 7.33 -28.52 2.16
CA ALA A 56 8.32 -27.44 2.07
C ALA A 56 9.72 -27.94 1.68
N ALA A 57 10.15 -29.08 2.21
CA ALA A 57 11.45 -29.69 1.90
C ALA A 57 11.65 -29.97 0.40
N ARG A 58 10.59 -30.34 -0.33
CA ARG A 58 10.67 -30.60 -1.79
C ARG A 58 10.75 -29.30 -2.60
N VAL A 59 10.09 -28.25 -2.12
CA VAL A 59 10.17 -26.92 -2.72
C VAL A 59 11.57 -26.34 -2.51
N ASP A 60 12.15 -26.57 -1.33
CA ASP A 60 13.51 -26.12 -0.99
C ASP A 60 14.57 -26.87 -1.83
N GLU A 61 14.44 -28.18 -2.00
CA GLU A 61 15.27 -28.98 -2.93
C GLU A 61 15.21 -28.42 -4.36
N HIS A 62 14.02 -28.06 -4.84
CA HIS A 62 13.86 -27.45 -6.15
C HIS A 62 14.52 -26.06 -6.24
N LEU A 63 14.47 -25.25 -5.16
CA LEU A 63 15.15 -23.97 -5.11
C LEU A 63 16.67 -24.11 -5.18
N ASP A 64 17.26 -25.20 -4.69
CA ASP A 64 18.70 -25.46 -4.80
C ASP A 64 19.11 -25.75 -6.25
N GLU A 65 18.23 -26.36 -7.04
CA GLU A 65 18.51 -26.76 -8.43
C GLU A 65 18.04 -25.75 -9.49
N CYS A 66 17.12 -24.84 -9.16
CA CYS A 66 16.46 -23.95 -10.12
C CYS A 66 16.71 -22.46 -9.83
N ALA A 67 17.67 -21.87 -10.57
CA ALA A 67 17.99 -20.44 -10.45
C ALA A 67 16.80 -19.53 -10.81
N ALA A 68 15.96 -19.91 -11.78
CA ALA A 68 14.80 -19.11 -12.18
C ALA A 68 13.76 -18.99 -11.06
N CYS A 69 13.50 -20.07 -10.32
CA CYS A 69 12.58 -20.06 -9.18
C CYS A 69 13.14 -19.25 -8.01
N ARG A 70 14.47 -19.31 -7.75
CA ARG A 70 15.13 -18.44 -6.76
C ARG A 70 14.95 -16.96 -7.08
N THR A 71 15.32 -16.56 -8.30
CA THR A 71 15.21 -15.16 -8.73
C THR A 71 13.77 -14.66 -8.68
N TRP A 72 12.82 -15.48 -9.12
CA TRP A 72 11.39 -15.15 -9.02
C TRP A 72 10.95 -14.97 -7.56
N PHE A 73 11.34 -15.88 -6.66
CA PHE A 73 10.94 -15.84 -5.26
C PHE A 73 11.52 -14.64 -4.53
N ASP A 74 12.77 -14.27 -4.80
CA ASP A 74 13.40 -13.07 -4.23
C ASP A 74 12.64 -11.80 -4.63
N GLN A 75 12.23 -11.70 -5.89
CA GLN A 75 11.43 -10.58 -6.41
C GLN A 75 10.04 -10.56 -5.80
N ALA A 76 9.35 -11.70 -5.73
CA ALA A 76 8.03 -11.81 -5.12
C ALA A 76 8.09 -11.45 -3.63
N ALA A 77 9.10 -11.94 -2.90
CA ALA A 77 9.30 -11.65 -1.50
C ALA A 77 9.65 -10.17 -1.25
N SER A 78 10.45 -9.53 -2.12
CA SER A 78 10.73 -8.10 -2.01
C SER A 78 9.47 -7.26 -2.22
N GLN A 79 8.68 -7.57 -3.27
CA GLN A 79 7.41 -6.91 -3.52
C GLN A 79 6.42 -7.09 -2.37
N ALA A 80 6.29 -8.30 -1.84
CA ALA A 80 5.43 -8.57 -0.69
C ALA A 80 5.89 -7.83 0.58
N ARG A 81 7.20 -7.62 0.78
CA ARG A 81 7.72 -6.79 1.88
C ARG A 81 7.40 -5.31 1.68
N ASP A 82 7.55 -4.80 0.46
CA ASP A 82 7.27 -3.40 0.14
C ASP A 82 5.77 -3.09 0.28
N LEU A 83 4.90 -3.97 -0.23
CA LEU A 83 3.45 -3.86 -0.03
C LEU A 83 3.07 -3.91 1.46
N ARG A 84 3.64 -4.83 2.24
CA ARG A 84 3.42 -4.90 3.70
C ARG A 84 3.85 -3.62 4.40
N ARG A 85 4.97 -2.99 4.00
CA ARG A 85 5.41 -1.69 4.53
C ARG A 85 4.43 -0.58 4.21
N LEU A 86 3.89 -0.54 2.98
CA LEU A 86 2.85 0.45 2.61
C LEU A 86 1.58 0.29 3.44
N VAL A 87 1.17 -0.94 3.73
CA VAL A 87 -0.02 -1.22 4.57
C VAL A 87 0.24 -0.88 6.04
N GLN A 88 1.39 -1.28 6.61
CA GLN A 88 1.73 -0.98 8.01
C GLN A 88 1.96 0.51 8.28
N SER A 89 2.30 1.28 7.24
CA SER A 89 2.35 2.74 7.30
C SER A 89 0.97 3.38 7.45
N ARG A 90 -0.12 2.63 7.26
CA ARG A 90 -1.47 3.07 7.58
C ARG A 90 -1.67 2.93 9.09
N PRO A 91 -2.07 3.98 9.82
CA PRO A 91 -2.48 3.82 11.21
C PRO A 91 -3.70 2.89 11.23
N VAL A 92 -3.48 1.64 11.63
CA VAL A 92 -4.56 0.70 11.91
C VAL A 92 -5.41 1.35 13.00
N ILE A 93 -6.68 1.61 12.71
CA ILE A 93 -7.68 1.85 13.74
C ILE A 93 -7.72 0.54 14.54
N ALA A 94 -7.00 0.50 15.66
CA ALA A 94 -6.93 -0.68 16.49
C ALA A 94 -8.37 -1.07 16.90
N PRO A 95 -8.78 -2.34 16.72
CA PRO A 95 -9.99 -2.84 17.36
C PRO A 95 -9.86 -2.62 18.87
N LEU A 96 -10.89 -2.07 19.50
CA LEU A 96 -10.96 -1.85 20.94
C LEU A 96 -10.99 -3.21 21.66
N GLY A 97 -9.82 -3.81 21.87
CA GLY A 97 -9.62 -4.93 22.78
C GLY A 97 -9.44 -4.44 24.22
N PRO A 98 -9.75 -5.26 25.25
CA PRO A 98 -9.64 -4.85 26.65
C PRO A 98 -8.23 -4.36 26.98
N LEU A 99 -8.19 -3.16 27.55
CA LEU A 99 -7.02 -2.32 27.74
C LEU A 99 -5.97 -2.97 28.65
N THR A 100 -4.91 -3.53 28.08
CA THR A 100 -3.60 -3.53 28.74
C THR A 100 -2.97 -2.17 28.48
N VAL A 101 -2.91 -1.33 29.52
CA VAL A 101 -2.29 0.01 29.47
C VAL A 101 -0.78 -0.15 29.31
N LYS A 102 -0.34 -0.41 28.09
CA LYS A 102 1.05 -0.16 27.67
C LYS A 102 1.17 1.35 27.55
N ARG A 103 2.03 1.95 28.37
CA ARG A 103 2.32 3.39 28.39
C ARG A 103 2.49 3.90 26.96
N VAL A 104 1.47 4.59 26.45
CA VAL A 104 1.48 5.22 25.13
C VAL A 104 2.60 6.26 25.17
N PRO A 105 3.64 6.18 24.32
CA PRO A 105 4.64 7.25 24.25
C PRO A 105 3.90 8.57 23.97
N PRO A 106 4.32 9.69 24.57
CA PRO A 106 3.62 10.96 24.41
C PRO A 106 3.45 11.19 22.91
N ARG A 107 2.19 11.27 22.47
CA ARG A 107 1.84 11.55 21.07
C ARG A 107 2.61 12.81 20.71
N ARG A 108 3.70 12.70 19.93
CA ARG A 108 4.35 13.86 19.30
C ARG A 108 3.20 14.59 18.65
N GLY A 109 2.86 15.76 19.19
CA GLY A 109 1.67 16.51 18.79
C GLY A 109 1.60 16.49 17.29
N LEU A 110 0.44 16.11 16.75
CA LEU A 110 0.17 16.06 15.32
C LEU A 110 0.28 17.52 14.81
N ARG A 111 1.52 18.02 14.66
CA ARG A 111 1.79 19.33 14.10
C ARG A 111 1.41 19.19 12.64
N ILE A 112 0.15 19.51 12.36
CA ILE A 112 -0.36 19.59 11.00
C ILE A 112 0.56 20.57 10.29
N THR A 113 1.26 20.08 9.28
CA THR A 113 2.16 20.90 8.50
C THR A 113 1.34 21.93 7.73
N TRP A 114 1.91 23.08 7.42
CA TRP A 114 1.19 24.14 6.70
C TRP A 114 0.62 23.64 5.37
N GLN A 115 1.28 22.67 4.71
CA GLN A 115 0.78 22.05 3.47
C GLN A 115 -0.54 21.30 3.68
N ARG A 116 -0.68 20.61 4.82
CA ARG A 116 -1.91 19.86 5.16
C ARG A 116 -3.05 20.81 5.52
N TRP A 117 -2.76 21.89 6.24
CA TRP A 117 -3.72 22.97 6.48
C TRP A 117 -4.16 23.62 5.16
N ALA A 118 -3.22 23.94 4.27
CA ALA A 118 -3.54 24.50 2.97
C ALA A 118 -4.41 23.55 2.13
N LEU A 119 -4.08 22.26 2.09
CA LEU A 119 -4.87 21.26 1.34
C LEU A 119 -6.28 21.12 1.90
N LEU A 120 -6.42 21.18 3.23
CA LEU A 120 -7.73 21.19 3.90
C LEU A 120 -8.55 22.42 3.49
N CYS A 121 -7.96 23.61 3.58
CA CYS A 121 -8.63 24.87 3.20
C CYS A 121 -9.04 24.88 1.73
N VAL A 122 -8.16 24.41 0.83
CA VAL A 122 -8.46 24.30 -0.60
C VAL A 122 -9.58 23.30 -0.87
N GLY A 123 -9.58 22.15 -0.18
CA GLY A 123 -10.64 21.16 -0.26
C GLY A 123 -12.01 21.72 0.16
N ILE A 124 -12.05 22.46 1.28
CA ILE A 124 -13.26 23.13 1.77
C ILE A 124 -13.72 24.20 0.78
N ALA A 125 -12.80 25.02 0.27
CA ALA A 125 -13.12 26.05 -0.72
C ALA A 125 -13.68 25.45 -2.02
N GLN A 126 -13.12 24.32 -2.48
CA GLN A 126 -13.62 23.60 -3.67
C GLN A 126 -15.05 23.07 -3.45
N ILE A 127 -15.34 22.49 -2.28
CA ILE A 127 -16.69 22.04 -1.93
C ILE A 127 -17.66 23.23 -1.91
N ALA A 128 -17.27 24.32 -1.25
CA ALA A 128 -18.10 25.52 -1.18
C ALA A 128 -18.39 26.11 -2.58
N LEU A 129 -17.37 26.22 -3.43
CA LEU A 129 -17.52 26.71 -4.80
C LEU A 129 -18.44 25.81 -5.63
N ALA A 130 -18.24 24.48 -5.56
CA ALA A 130 -19.08 23.52 -6.27
C ALA A 130 -20.53 23.54 -5.78
N THR A 131 -20.73 23.74 -4.47
CA THR A 131 -22.05 23.87 -3.85
C THR A 131 -22.76 25.15 -4.32
N VAL A 132 -22.07 26.30 -4.31
CA VAL A 132 -22.60 27.57 -4.84
C VAL A 132 -22.97 27.46 -6.31
N GLN A 133 -22.13 26.80 -7.12
CA GLN A 133 -22.39 26.57 -8.54
C GLN A 133 -23.56 25.61 -8.78
N GLY A 134 -23.70 24.55 -7.99
CA GLY A 134 -24.79 23.58 -8.10
C GLY A 134 -26.16 24.09 -7.65
N PHE A 135 -26.20 25.00 -6.68
CA PHE A 135 -27.45 25.66 -6.27
C PHE A 135 -27.89 26.79 -7.21
N GLY A 136 -27.12 27.08 -8.27
CA GLY A 136 -27.48 28.11 -9.24
C GLY A 136 -27.55 29.52 -8.64
N LEU A 137 -26.85 29.76 -7.51
CA LEU A 137 -26.63 31.10 -6.98
C LEU A 137 -25.64 31.80 -7.90
N SER A 138 -26.13 32.27 -9.03
CA SER A 138 -25.37 33.01 -10.02
C SER A 138 -24.77 34.24 -9.39
N VAL A 139 -23.45 34.21 -9.16
CA VAL A 139 -22.60 35.37 -9.43
C VAL A 139 -22.98 35.76 -10.86
N GLY A 140 -23.65 36.91 -10.98
CA GLY A 140 -24.58 37.23 -12.06
C GLY A 140 -24.12 36.89 -13.48
N LEU A 141 -25.11 36.73 -14.37
CA LEU A 141 -25.07 36.38 -15.80
C LEU A 141 -25.55 34.94 -16.06
N THR A 142 -26.87 34.74 -16.17
CA THR A 142 -27.52 34.47 -17.48
C THR A 142 -29.04 34.37 -17.34
N GLN A 143 -29.70 34.86 -18.38
CA GLN A 143 -31.14 34.89 -18.61
C GLN A 143 -31.78 33.51 -18.52
N HIS A 144 -32.99 33.48 -17.97
CA HIS A 144 -33.92 32.36 -18.03
C HIS A 144 -34.06 31.88 -19.48
N HIS A 145 -33.51 30.71 -19.82
CA HIS A 145 -33.95 29.74 -20.83
C HIS A 145 -32.76 28.84 -21.25
N ALA A 146 -32.50 27.77 -20.50
CA ALA A 146 -31.73 26.63 -21.00
C ALA A 146 -32.34 25.33 -20.47
N MET A 147 -32.57 24.39 -21.39
CA MET A 147 -33.36 23.16 -21.24
C MET A 147 -32.84 22.18 -20.18
N SER A 148 -33.71 21.25 -19.76
CA SER A 148 -33.50 20.15 -18.80
C SER A 148 -32.17 19.36 -18.92
N SER A 149 -31.47 19.39 -20.05
CA SER A 149 -30.16 18.76 -20.26
C SER A 149 -29.00 19.50 -19.55
N GLY A 150 -29.11 20.83 -19.38
CA GLY A 150 -28.10 21.62 -18.65
C GLY A 150 -28.04 21.25 -17.17
N ASN A 151 -29.18 21.00 -16.54
CA ASN A 151 -29.23 20.64 -15.11
C ASN A 151 -28.59 19.28 -14.82
N HIS A 152 -28.70 18.30 -15.73
CA HIS A 152 -28.05 17.00 -15.55
C HIS A 152 -26.52 17.11 -15.63
N LEU A 153 -25.97 17.85 -16.61
CA LEU A 153 -24.52 18.07 -16.73
C LEU A 153 -23.97 18.95 -15.59
N LEU A 154 -24.76 19.89 -15.09
CA LEU A 154 -24.41 20.68 -13.90
C LEU A 154 -24.39 19.80 -12.65
N ASN A 155 -25.37 18.93 -12.44
CA ASN A 155 -25.40 18.00 -11.31
C ASN A 155 -24.22 17.01 -11.35
N GLU A 156 -23.89 16.48 -12.54
CA GLU A 156 -22.76 15.57 -12.72
C GLU A 156 -21.43 16.29 -12.43
N SER A 157 -21.17 17.44 -13.04
CA SER A 157 -19.92 18.20 -12.86
C SER A 157 -19.75 18.77 -11.44
N THR A 158 -20.84 19.17 -10.79
CA THR A 158 -20.83 19.62 -9.38
C THR A 158 -20.58 18.46 -8.42
N SER A 159 -21.20 17.30 -8.65
CA SER A 159 -20.94 16.09 -7.85
C SER A 159 -19.46 15.67 -7.94
N TRP A 160 -18.87 15.70 -9.14
CA TRP A 160 -17.46 15.43 -9.34
C TRP A 160 -16.56 16.43 -8.61
N SER A 161 -16.90 17.72 -8.66
CA SER A 161 -16.14 18.78 -7.99
C SER A 161 -16.21 18.69 -6.47
N ILE A 162 -17.39 18.34 -5.91
CA ILE A 162 -17.57 18.07 -4.47
C ILE A 162 -16.75 16.85 -4.07
N ALA A 163 -16.77 15.78 -4.86
CA ALA A 163 -16.00 14.57 -4.59
C ALA A 163 -14.49 14.86 -4.52
N LEU A 164 -13.93 15.60 -5.49
CA LEU A 164 -12.53 16.02 -5.44
C LEU A 164 -12.21 16.84 -4.19
N GLY A 165 -13.09 17.78 -3.82
CA GLY A 165 -12.97 18.54 -2.58
C GLY A 165 -12.97 17.67 -1.32
N ALA A 166 -13.88 16.70 -1.24
CA ALA A 166 -13.96 15.76 -0.11
C ALA A 166 -12.72 14.87 0.00
N VAL A 167 -12.18 14.38 -1.13
CA VAL A 167 -10.94 13.58 -1.11
C VAL A 167 -9.73 14.45 -0.72
N MET A 168 -9.67 15.72 -1.11
CA MET A 168 -8.65 16.66 -0.63
C MET A 168 -8.69 16.84 0.89
N VAL A 169 -9.89 17.03 1.46
CA VAL A 169 -10.10 17.07 2.92
C VAL A 169 -9.67 15.75 3.58
N GLY A 170 -10.09 14.62 3.02
CA GLY A 170 -9.70 13.29 3.50
C GLY A 170 -8.19 13.06 3.50
N ALA A 171 -7.49 13.45 2.42
CA ALA A 171 -6.04 13.34 2.31
C ALA A 171 -5.28 14.28 3.26
N ALA A 172 -5.86 15.45 3.58
CA ALA A 172 -5.31 16.34 4.60
C ALA A 172 -5.32 15.68 5.99
N LEU A 173 -6.38 14.93 6.31
CA LEU A 173 -6.51 14.18 7.56
C LEU A 173 -5.67 12.89 7.56
N TRP A 174 -5.59 12.18 6.42
CA TRP A 174 -4.84 10.94 6.22
C TRP A 174 -3.81 11.07 5.09
N PRO A 175 -2.54 11.42 5.39
CA PRO A 175 -1.49 11.64 4.38
C PRO A 175 -1.14 10.39 3.58
N GLY A 176 -1.42 9.21 4.12
CA GLY A 176 -1.27 7.95 3.38
C GLY A 176 -2.13 7.89 2.11
N ALA A 177 -3.24 8.65 2.06
CA ALA A 177 -4.08 8.77 0.87
C ALA A 177 -3.56 9.82 -0.13
N ALA A 178 -2.60 10.68 0.26
CA ALA A 178 -2.12 11.79 -0.58
C ALA A 178 -1.42 11.31 -1.85
N ALA A 179 -0.77 10.14 -1.83
CA ALA A 179 -0.16 9.55 -3.02
C ALA A 179 -1.20 9.23 -4.11
N GLY A 180 -2.30 8.57 -3.72
CA GLY A 180 -3.38 8.23 -4.64
C GLY A 180 -4.10 9.48 -5.16
N LEU A 181 -4.38 10.43 -4.26
CA LEU A 181 -4.97 11.72 -4.64
C LEU A 181 -4.06 12.50 -5.61
N ALA A 182 -2.75 12.55 -5.36
CA ALA A 182 -1.79 13.22 -6.22
C ALA A 182 -1.78 12.62 -7.64
N GLY A 183 -1.82 11.29 -7.75
CA GLY A 183 -1.91 10.60 -9.05
C GLY A 183 -3.19 10.98 -9.82
N VAL A 184 -4.34 10.86 -9.17
CA VAL A 184 -5.65 11.18 -9.78
C VAL A 184 -5.72 12.66 -10.19
N LEU A 185 -5.34 13.58 -9.30
CA LEU A 185 -5.36 15.01 -9.60
C LEU A 185 -4.38 15.41 -10.70
N THR A 186 -3.22 14.75 -10.81
CA THR A 186 -2.27 15.02 -11.89
C THR A 186 -2.87 14.68 -13.25
N VAL A 187 -3.45 13.48 -13.38
CA VAL A 187 -4.14 13.07 -14.62
C VAL A 187 -5.30 14.01 -14.93
N PHE A 188 -6.13 14.31 -13.92
CA PHE A 188 -7.27 15.20 -14.07
C PHE A 188 -6.85 16.60 -14.54
N VAL A 189 -5.83 17.20 -13.91
CA VAL A 189 -5.30 18.52 -14.29
C VAL A 189 -4.72 18.48 -15.70
N GLY A 190 -3.97 17.44 -16.08
CA GLY A 190 -3.44 17.30 -17.43
C GLY A 190 -4.54 17.27 -18.50
N VAL A 191 -5.57 16.45 -18.31
CA VAL A 191 -6.73 16.38 -19.21
C VAL A 191 -7.49 17.71 -19.22
N LEU A 192 -7.71 18.32 -18.05
CA LEU A 192 -8.38 19.63 -17.93
C LEU A 192 -7.62 20.73 -18.66
N THR A 193 -6.28 20.74 -18.60
CA THR A 193 -5.44 21.68 -19.36
C THR A 193 -5.65 21.52 -20.86
N VAL A 194 -5.73 20.29 -21.38
CA VAL A 194 -6.03 20.06 -22.81
C VAL A 194 -7.38 20.67 -23.19
N TYR A 195 -8.43 20.42 -22.42
CA TYR A 195 -9.76 21.02 -22.67
C TYR A 195 -9.72 22.55 -22.62
N VAL A 196 -9.06 23.14 -21.63
CA VAL A 196 -8.93 24.61 -21.51
C VAL A 196 -8.19 25.20 -22.71
N VAL A 197 -7.13 24.54 -23.21
CA VAL A 197 -6.40 24.99 -24.40
C VAL A 197 -7.27 24.91 -25.64
N VAL A 198 -7.98 23.79 -25.85
CA VAL A 198 -8.91 23.63 -26.99
C VAL A 198 -10.00 24.72 -26.95
N ASP A 199 -10.64 24.94 -25.80
CA ASP A 199 -11.68 25.94 -25.64
C ASP A 199 -11.15 27.38 -25.82
N ALA A 200 -9.91 27.64 -25.36
CA ALA A 200 -9.25 28.94 -25.54
C ALA A 200 -8.91 29.22 -27.00
N THR A 201 -8.36 28.26 -27.74
CA THR A 201 -8.09 28.40 -29.18
C THR A 201 -9.37 28.54 -30.00
N SER A 202 -10.50 28.03 -29.49
CA SER A 202 -11.83 28.15 -30.09
C SER A 202 -12.57 29.42 -29.66
N GLY A 203 -11.96 30.31 -28.87
CA GLY A 203 -12.59 31.54 -28.37
C GLY A 203 -13.78 31.32 -27.43
N SER A 204 -13.95 30.09 -26.92
CA SER A 204 -15.16 29.63 -26.21
C SER A 204 -15.03 29.61 -24.69
N VAL A 205 -14.06 30.35 -24.13
CA VAL A 205 -13.75 30.33 -22.70
C VAL A 205 -13.79 31.73 -22.09
N THR A 206 -14.44 31.84 -20.93
CA THR A 206 -14.46 33.07 -20.13
C THR A 206 -13.33 33.04 -19.09
N ILE A 207 -12.80 34.21 -18.72
CA ILE A 207 -11.79 34.34 -17.64
C ILE A 207 -12.34 33.74 -16.33
N THR A 208 -13.63 33.95 -16.06
CA THR A 208 -14.33 33.38 -14.90
C THR A 208 -14.28 31.85 -14.90
N ARG A 209 -14.45 31.20 -16.06
CA ARG A 209 -14.35 29.73 -16.18
C ARG A 209 -12.92 29.23 -15.97
N MET A 210 -11.90 29.99 -16.37
CA MET A 210 -10.51 29.62 -16.07
C MET A 210 -10.23 29.68 -14.56
N LEU A 211 -10.75 30.69 -13.87
CA LEU A 211 -10.53 30.89 -12.43
C LEU A 211 -11.12 29.75 -11.57
N THR A 212 -12.21 29.11 -11.99
CA THR A 212 -12.80 27.99 -11.24
C THR A 212 -11.93 26.71 -11.27
N HIS A 213 -10.96 26.64 -12.18
CA HIS A 213 -10.00 25.53 -12.27
C HIS A 213 -8.73 25.75 -11.43
N VAL A 214 -8.48 26.97 -10.94
CA VAL A 214 -7.29 27.26 -10.13
C VAL A 214 -7.21 26.46 -8.83
N PRO A 215 -8.29 26.28 -8.04
CA PRO A 215 -8.17 25.58 -6.77
C PRO A 215 -7.85 24.09 -6.94
N VAL A 216 -8.33 23.43 -8.00
CA VAL A 216 -7.97 22.02 -8.27
C VAL A 216 -6.50 21.85 -8.65
N VAL A 217 -5.92 22.82 -9.36
CA VAL A 217 -4.48 22.85 -9.66
C VAL A 217 -3.66 23.03 -8.38
N ILE A 218 -4.06 23.98 -7.52
CA ILE A 218 -3.42 24.19 -6.22
C ILE A 218 -3.51 22.92 -5.36
N GLY A 219 -4.69 22.28 -5.34
CA GLY A 219 -4.92 21.01 -4.67
C GLY A 219 -4.00 19.90 -5.15
N ALA A 220 -3.77 19.80 -6.46
CA ALA A 220 -2.85 18.83 -7.06
C ALA A 220 -1.41 19.05 -6.58
N LEU A 221 -0.93 20.30 -6.63
CA LEU A 221 0.42 20.66 -6.17
C LEU A 221 0.60 20.36 -4.68
N LEU A 222 -0.38 20.72 -3.85
CA LEU A 222 -0.36 20.44 -2.42
C LEU A 222 -0.39 18.93 -2.12
N ALA A 223 -1.20 18.15 -2.85
CA ALA A 223 -1.24 16.70 -2.71
C ALA A 223 0.13 16.07 -3.02
N ILE A 224 0.81 16.52 -4.09
CA ILE A 224 2.18 16.09 -4.44
C ILE A 224 3.16 16.46 -3.32
N LEU A 225 3.09 17.68 -2.77
CA LEU A 225 3.97 18.13 -1.69
C LEU A 225 3.75 17.32 -0.39
N VAL A 226 2.50 17.04 -0.03
CA VAL A 226 2.15 16.20 1.13
C VAL A 226 2.64 14.77 0.92
N TRP A 227 2.51 14.23 -0.30
CA TRP A 227 3.02 12.90 -0.64
C TRP A 227 4.54 12.84 -0.51
N ARG A 228 5.27 13.78 -1.11
CA ARG A 228 6.74 13.82 -1.09
C ARG A 228 7.30 14.01 0.32
N SER A 229 6.66 14.86 1.14
CA SER A 229 7.09 15.07 2.53
C SER A 229 6.82 13.84 3.42
N SER A 230 5.80 13.05 3.10
CA SER A 230 5.49 11.80 3.83
C SER A 230 6.38 10.63 3.41
N ALA A 231 6.90 10.66 2.18
CA ALA A 231 7.81 9.66 1.62
C ALA A 231 9.28 9.85 2.03
N ALA A 232 9.64 11.00 2.62
CA ALA A 232 11.00 11.26 3.07
C ALA A 232 11.41 10.22 4.15
N PRO A 233 12.56 9.54 3.99
CA PRO A 233 13.08 8.66 5.03
C PRO A 233 13.14 9.43 6.35
N ARG A 234 12.46 8.90 7.38
CA ARG A 234 12.58 9.45 8.73
C ARG A 234 14.07 9.44 9.06
N PRO A 235 14.68 10.56 9.50
CA PRO A 235 16.06 10.55 9.98
C PRO A 235 16.17 9.39 10.96
N ALA A 236 17.14 8.50 10.74
CA ALA A 236 17.50 7.52 11.75
C ALA A 236 17.64 8.31 13.06
N PRO A 237 17.06 7.87 14.18
CA PRO A 237 17.27 8.56 15.44
C PRO A 237 18.79 8.64 15.66
N ASP A 238 19.34 9.85 15.52
CA ASP A 238 20.73 10.14 15.83
C ASP A 238 20.95 9.68 17.26
N GLY A 239 21.85 8.72 17.41
CA GLY A 239 22.32 8.24 18.70
C GLY A 239 21.26 7.46 19.47
N VAL A 240 21.65 6.26 19.86
CA VAL A 240 21.38 5.74 21.20
C VAL A 240 21.30 6.95 22.14
N VAL A 241 20.08 7.30 22.59
CA VAL A 241 19.94 8.02 23.85
C VAL A 241 20.66 7.11 24.81
N ALA A 242 21.89 7.50 25.18
CA ALA A 242 22.65 6.84 26.20
C ALA A 242 21.65 6.58 27.32
N GLU A 243 21.39 5.30 27.59
CA GLU A 243 20.71 4.89 28.81
C GLU A 243 21.32 5.78 29.89
N PRO A 244 20.53 6.57 30.65
CA PRO A 244 21.10 7.42 31.68
C PRO A 244 21.99 6.50 32.50
N ASP A 245 23.28 6.83 32.58
CA ASP A 245 24.28 5.97 33.20
C ASP A 245 23.83 5.73 34.65
N ILE A 246 23.18 4.59 34.87
CA ILE A 246 22.76 4.17 36.20
C ILE A 246 24.06 3.74 36.85
N VAL A 247 24.69 4.67 37.56
CA VAL A 247 25.84 4.40 38.43
C VAL A 247 25.37 3.41 39.49
N LEU A 248 25.66 2.14 39.27
CA LEU A 248 25.44 1.09 40.25
C LEU A 248 26.45 1.29 41.38
N PRO A 249 26.02 1.29 42.66
CA PRO A 249 26.96 1.26 43.78
C PRO A 249 27.86 0.02 43.69
N GLN A 250 29.08 0.09 44.24
CA GLN A 250 30.16 -0.90 44.04
C GLN A 250 29.79 -2.37 44.37
N ASN A 251 28.65 -2.60 45.02
CA ASN A 251 28.12 -3.89 45.42
C ASN A 251 26.93 -4.40 44.58
N ALA A 252 26.55 -3.73 43.49
CA ALA A 252 25.45 -4.14 42.62
C ALA A 252 25.92 -4.54 41.21
N SER A 253 25.60 -5.77 40.79
CA SER A 253 25.81 -6.23 39.41
C SER A 253 24.49 -6.27 38.64
N ARG A 254 24.50 -5.93 37.35
CA ARG A 254 23.33 -6.14 36.48
C ARG A 254 23.02 -7.64 36.43
N GLY A 255 21.94 -8.04 37.09
CA GLY A 255 21.52 -9.44 37.16
C GLY A 255 21.37 -10.03 35.76
N ARG A 256 22.09 -11.14 35.50
CA ARG A 256 21.91 -11.96 34.29
C ARG A 256 20.45 -12.45 34.26
N ARG A 257 19.69 -12.11 33.20
CA ARG A 257 18.35 -12.66 32.97
C ARG A 257 18.42 -14.20 32.99
N ARG A 258 17.97 -14.82 34.09
CA ARG A 258 17.64 -16.25 34.10
C ARG A 258 16.27 -16.40 33.47
N GLY A 259 16.24 -16.80 32.20
CA GLY A 259 15.02 -17.01 31.44
C GLY A 259 14.42 -18.40 31.66
N HIS A 260 13.91 -18.71 32.85
CA HIS A 260 13.06 -19.88 33.09
C HIS A 260 12.45 -19.80 34.50
N LEU A 261 11.26 -19.20 34.59
CA LEU A 261 10.32 -19.47 35.69
C LEU A 261 9.00 -19.86 35.02
N TRP A 262 8.68 -21.15 35.13
CA TRP A 262 7.39 -21.71 34.75
C TRP A 262 6.42 -21.48 35.91
N PRO A 263 5.22 -20.92 35.71
CA PRO A 263 4.22 -20.84 36.78
C PRO A 263 3.67 -22.24 37.07
N THR A 264 3.85 -22.71 38.30
CA THR A 264 3.13 -23.88 38.82
C THR A 264 1.97 -23.40 39.68
N ASP A 265 0.87 -23.09 39.03
CA ASP A 265 -0.39 -22.79 39.70
C ASP A 265 -1.19 -24.10 39.73
N GLY A 266 -0.76 -25.02 40.60
CA GLY A 266 -1.51 -26.22 40.95
C GLY A 266 -2.27 -25.98 42.23
N SER A 267 -3.53 -25.52 42.12
CA SER A 267 -4.48 -25.52 43.24
C SER A 267 -5.56 -26.55 42.98
N ALA A 268 -5.38 -27.72 43.58
CA ALA A 268 -6.45 -28.61 43.97
C ALA A 268 -6.59 -28.52 45.49
N ALA A 269 -7.65 -27.84 45.93
CA ALA A 269 -8.25 -27.94 47.25
C ALA A 269 -9.71 -27.53 47.11
#